data_AF-A0A0M0G5K6-F1
#
_entry.id   AF-A0A0M0G5K6-F1
#
_cell.length_a   1.000
_cell.length_b   1.000
_cell.length_c   1.000
_cell.angle_alpha   90.00
_cell.angle_beta   90.00
_cell.angle_gamma   90.00
#
_symmetry.space_group_name_H-M   'P 1'
#
loop_
_entity.id
_entity.type
_entity.pdbx_description
1 polymer ?
#
loop_
_entity_poly.entity_id
_entity_poly.type
_entity_poly.pdbx_seq_one_letter_code
_entity_poly.pdbx_strand_id
1 'polypeptide(L)'
;MENGTRMLIVLGVFIATYILLEWALGKWLKIEKKKKGYHNEQHKNLEIKTSGVLMFIILISLMMSVDGGMMRDVLPYVFIVCIILQNALRVYWEWKFSDGSKEYIRMIITMSYMVVFFVTAFATNFYWAVR
;
A
#
# COMPACT_ATOMS: atom_id res chain seq x y z
N MET A 1 18.52 0.33 24.64
CA MET A 1 17.37 -0.30 23.93
C MET A 1 17.93 -0.99 22.71
N GLU A 2 17.65 -2.27 22.58
CA GLU A 2 18.00 -3.08 21.42
C GLU A 2 17.36 -2.48 20.16
N ASN A 3 18.08 -2.51 19.03
CA ASN A 3 17.60 -1.94 17.77
C ASN A 3 16.24 -2.52 17.35
N GLY A 4 15.98 -3.79 17.67
CA GLY A 4 14.68 -4.44 17.45
C GLY A 4 13.53 -3.81 18.24
N THR A 5 13.73 -3.41 19.49
CA THR A 5 12.67 -2.78 20.30
C THR A 5 12.26 -1.41 19.73
N ARG A 6 13.23 -0.62 19.26
CA ARG A 6 12.96 0.68 18.62
C ARG A 6 12.14 0.51 17.33
N MET A 7 12.45 -0.51 16.56
CA MET A 7 11.74 -0.83 15.33
C MET A 7 10.29 -1.24 15.59
N LEU A 8 10.06 -2.09 16.59
CA LEU A 8 8.71 -2.49 16.99
C LEU A 8 7.87 -1.29 17.46
N ILE A 9 8.48 -0.35 18.19
CA ILE A 9 7.79 0.87 18.63
C ILE A 9 7.41 1.74 17.43
N VAL A 10 8.33 1.96 16.49
CA VAL A 10 8.03 2.78 15.29
C VAL A 10 6.93 2.14 14.44
N LEU A 11 6.98 0.81 14.24
CA LEU A 11 5.91 0.08 13.54
C LEU A 11 4.58 0.17 14.30
N GLY A 12 4.60 0.00 15.62
CA GLY A 12 3.40 0.11 16.46
C GLY A 12 2.76 1.50 16.39
N VAL A 13 3.58 2.55 16.47
CA VAL A 13 3.13 3.94 16.32
C VAL A 13 2.54 4.16 14.92
N PHE A 14 3.21 3.71 13.87
CA PHE A 14 2.74 3.83 12.49
C PHE A 14 1.38 3.13 12.26
N ILE A 15 1.23 1.90 12.78
CA ILE A 15 -0.04 1.15 12.67
C ILE A 15 -1.13 1.89 13.45
N ALA A 16 -0.84 2.37 14.66
CA ALA A 16 -1.81 3.09 15.47
C ALA A 16 -2.28 4.39 14.79
N THR A 17 -1.35 5.20 14.27
CA THR A 17 -1.68 6.43 13.55
C THR A 17 -2.40 6.17 12.23
N TYR A 18 -2.06 5.08 11.52
CA TYR A 18 -2.79 4.65 10.32
C TYR A 18 -4.25 4.32 10.64
N ILE A 19 -4.51 3.55 11.69
CA ILE A 19 -5.87 3.20 12.13
C ILE A 19 -6.66 4.46 12.53
N LEU A 20 -6.02 5.37 13.28
CA LEU A 20 -6.64 6.64 13.67
C LEU A 20 -6.96 7.52 12.46
N LEU A 21 -6.08 7.57 11.46
CA LEU A 21 -6.28 8.30 10.22
C LEU A 21 -7.47 7.75 9.43
N GLU A 22 -7.54 6.43 9.22
CA GLU A 22 -8.68 5.77 8.55
C GLU A 22 -10.00 6.09 9.27
N TRP A 23 -10.01 6.00 10.60
CA TRP A 23 -11.18 6.30 11.40
C TRP A 23 -11.61 7.77 11.33
N ALA A 24 -10.64 8.69 11.45
CA ALA A 24 -10.89 10.13 11.37
C ALA A 24 -11.42 10.54 9.99
N LEU A 25 -10.82 10.01 8.91
CA LEU A 25 -11.28 10.26 7.54
C LEU A 25 -12.66 9.66 7.28
N GLY A 26 -12.94 8.46 7.81
CA GLY A 26 -14.27 7.86 7.72
C GLY A 26 -15.37 8.74 8.33
N LYS A 27 -15.10 9.31 9.51
CA LYS A 27 -16.00 10.27 10.16
C LYS A 27 -16.09 11.59 9.40
N TRP A 28 -14.95 12.15 9.00
CA TRP A 28 -14.88 13.47 8.38
C TRP A 28 -15.56 13.52 7.02
N LEU A 29 -15.35 12.47 6.21
CA LEU A 29 -15.92 12.37 4.87
C LEU A 29 -17.39 11.91 4.89
N LYS A 30 -17.97 11.62 6.06
CA LYS A 30 -19.35 11.09 6.23
C LYS A 30 -19.62 9.95 5.26
N ILE A 31 -18.68 9.02 5.14
CA ILE A 31 -18.80 7.89 4.22
C ILE A 31 -19.93 7.00 4.76
N GLU A 32 -21.07 6.99 4.08
CA GLU A 32 -22.16 6.07 4.41
C GLU A 32 -21.63 4.64 4.35
N LYS A 33 -22.01 3.80 5.32
CA LYS A 33 -21.60 2.39 5.35
C LYS A 33 -22.01 1.75 4.03
N LYS A 34 -21.03 1.39 3.18
CA LYS A 34 -21.25 0.63 1.95
C LYS A 34 -22.19 -0.54 2.25
N LYS A 35 -23.27 -0.68 1.46
CA LYS A 35 -23.92 -1.99 1.31
C LYS A 35 -22.82 -2.94 0.85
N LYS A 36 -22.50 -3.95 1.67
CA LYS A 36 -21.45 -4.94 1.37
C LYS A 36 -21.75 -5.59 0.01
N GLY A 37 -21.00 -5.20 -1.02
CA GLY A 37 -21.13 -5.73 -2.36
C GLY A 37 -20.44 -4.81 -3.36
N TYR A 38 -19.65 -5.38 -4.27
CA TYR A 38 -19.17 -4.67 -5.46
C TYR A 38 -20.42 -4.18 -6.20
N HIS A 39 -20.66 -2.87 -6.27
CA HIS A 39 -21.82 -2.32 -6.99
C HIS A 39 -21.74 -2.63 -8.49
N ASN A 40 -20.56 -3.00 -8.99
CA ASN A 40 -20.29 -3.29 -10.39
C ASN A 40 -19.29 -4.46 -10.53
N GLU A 41 -19.69 -5.55 -11.20
CA GLU A 41 -18.83 -6.72 -11.47
C GLU A 41 -17.57 -6.37 -12.28
N GLN A 42 -17.62 -5.29 -13.06
CA GLN A 42 -16.46 -4.77 -13.78
C GLN A 42 -15.31 -4.38 -12.84
N HIS A 43 -15.61 -3.82 -11.67
CA HIS A 43 -14.61 -3.37 -10.69
C HIS A 43 -13.85 -4.57 -10.09
N LYS A 44 -14.60 -5.63 -9.76
CA LYS A 44 -14.05 -6.90 -9.27
C LYS A 44 -13.13 -7.57 -10.30
N ASN A 45 -13.56 -7.65 -11.56
CA ASN A 45 -12.76 -8.27 -12.61
C ASN A 45 -11.50 -7.48 -12.94
N LEU A 46 -11.57 -6.16 -12.89
CA LEU A 46 -10.41 -5.31 -13.08
C LEU A 46 -9.41 -5.50 -11.92
N GLU A 47 -9.86 -5.51 -10.67
CA GLU A 47 -8.99 -5.69 -9.49
C GLU A 47 -8.29 -7.03 -9.46
N ILE A 48 -9.00 -8.09 -9.85
CA ILE A 48 -8.41 -9.43 -10.00
C ILE A 48 -7.35 -9.42 -11.11
N LYS A 49 -7.63 -8.78 -12.26
CA LYS A 49 -6.67 -8.69 -13.37
C LYS A 49 -5.40 -7.92 -12.99
N THR A 50 -5.52 -6.74 -12.38
CA THR A 50 -4.34 -5.95 -11.98
C THR A 50 -3.55 -6.62 -10.88
N SER A 51 -4.23 -7.24 -9.91
CA SER A 51 -3.55 -7.99 -8.84
C SER A 51 -2.81 -9.19 -9.42
N GLY A 52 -3.39 -9.89 -10.41
CA GLY A 52 -2.74 -10.99 -11.12
C GLY A 52 -1.48 -10.55 -11.89
N VAL A 53 -1.55 -9.43 -12.62
CA VAL A 53 -0.39 -8.89 -13.35
C VAL A 53 0.73 -8.48 -12.40
N LEU A 54 0.40 -7.77 -11.30
CA LEU A 54 1.40 -7.35 -10.31
C LEU A 54 2.02 -8.54 -9.58
N MET A 55 1.22 -9.56 -9.24
CA MET A 55 1.72 -10.80 -8.66
C MET A 55 2.67 -11.54 -9.61
N PHE A 56 2.38 -11.55 -10.92
CA PHE A 56 3.26 -12.13 -11.92
C PHE A 56 4.60 -11.40 -12.02
N ILE A 57 4.59 -10.05 -12.00
CA ILE A 57 5.81 -9.22 -11.97
C ILE A 57 6.67 -9.55 -10.73
N ILE A 58 6.03 -9.69 -9.57
CA ILE A 58 6.71 -10.06 -8.32
C ILE A 58 7.34 -11.46 -8.43
N LEU A 59 6.63 -12.44 -8.99
CA LEU A 59 7.13 -13.81 -9.14
C LEU A 59 8.34 -13.87 -10.09
N ILE A 60 8.29 -13.17 -11.23
CA ILE A 60 9.44 -13.07 -12.14
C ILE A 60 10.63 -12.41 -11.43
N SER A 61 10.39 -11.30 -10.73
CA SER A 61 11.45 -10.58 -10.02
C SER A 61 12.10 -11.44 -8.93
N LEU A 62 11.30 -12.27 -8.24
CA LEU A 62 11.79 -13.26 -7.28
C LEU A 62 12.65 -14.32 -7.94
N MET A 63 12.18 -14.93 -9.04
CA MET A 63 12.94 -15.94 -9.78
C MET A 63 14.29 -15.39 -10.26
N MET A 64 14.29 -14.18 -10.81
CA MET A 64 15.51 -13.49 -11.27
C MET A 64 16.44 -13.07 -10.12
N SER A 65 15.97 -13.06 -8.87
CA SER A 65 16.78 -12.72 -7.70
C SER A 65 17.50 -13.93 -7.10
N VAL A 66 17.11 -15.17 -7.46
CA VAL A 66 17.67 -16.41 -6.91
C VAL A 66 19.13 -16.60 -7.33
N ASP A 67 19.50 -16.19 -8.54
CA ASP A 67 20.85 -16.37 -9.08
C ASP A 67 21.90 -15.41 -8.47
N GLY A 68 21.50 -14.53 -7.54
CA GLY A 68 22.41 -13.66 -6.81
C GLY A 68 23.07 -12.61 -7.71
N GLY A 69 22.43 -11.45 -7.85
CA GLY A 69 22.96 -10.33 -8.63
C GLY A 69 22.19 -9.04 -8.34
N MET A 70 22.32 -8.04 -9.22
CA MET A 70 21.67 -6.72 -9.12
C MET A 70 20.16 -6.81 -8.79
N MET A 71 19.48 -7.87 -9.27
CA MET A 71 18.05 -8.08 -9.03
C MET A 71 17.71 -8.27 -7.54
N ARG A 72 18.60 -8.87 -6.74
CA ARG A 72 18.40 -9.07 -5.30
C ARG A 72 18.32 -7.74 -4.54
N ASP A 73 19.15 -6.78 -4.93
CA ASP A 73 19.18 -5.44 -4.32
C ASP A 73 18.03 -4.56 -4.82
N VAL A 74 17.55 -4.81 -6.04
CA VAL A 74 16.45 -4.07 -6.69
C VAL A 74 15.07 -4.60 -6.26
N LEU A 75 14.97 -5.88 -5.85
CA LEU A 75 13.72 -6.55 -5.50
C LEU A 75 12.85 -5.80 -4.47
N PRO A 76 13.39 -5.24 -3.36
CA PRO A 76 12.59 -4.47 -2.40
C PRO A 76 11.92 -3.25 -3.04
N TYR A 77 12.61 -2.57 -3.97
CA TYR A 77 12.06 -1.42 -4.69
C TYR A 77 10.95 -1.84 -5.66
N VAL A 78 11.10 -2.97 -6.35
CA VAL A 78 10.05 -3.54 -7.22
C VAL A 78 8.79 -3.82 -6.42
N PHE A 79 8.91 -4.43 -5.24
CA PHE A 79 7.77 -4.68 -4.35
C PHE A 79 7.05 -3.38 -3.95
N ILE A 80 7.80 -2.35 -3.55
CA ILE A 80 7.22 -1.06 -3.17
C ILE A 80 6.51 -0.41 -4.35
N VAL A 81 7.14 -0.39 -5.52
CA VAL A 81 6.54 0.14 -6.75
C VAL A 81 5.26 -0.61 -7.08
N CYS A 82 5.25 -1.95 -7.03
CA CYS A 82 4.04 -2.74 -7.26
C CYS A 82 2.93 -2.41 -6.26
N ILE A 83 3.23 -2.26 -4.97
CA ILE A 83 2.25 -1.89 -3.93
C ILE A 83 1.69 -0.49 -4.20
N ILE A 84 2.54 0.49 -4.51
CA ILE A 84 2.12 1.85 -4.83
C ILE A 84 1.22 1.83 -6.09
N LEU A 85 1.63 1.11 -7.14
CA LEU A 85 0.89 1.03 -8.39
C LEU A 85 -0.47 0.34 -8.19
N GLN A 86 -0.54 -0.72 -7.38
CA GLN A 86 -1.80 -1.39 -7.04
C GLN A 86 -2.77 -0.43 -6.35
N ASN A 87 -2.29 0.32 -5.36
CA ASN A 87 -3.11 1.26 -4.62
C ASN A 87 -3.54 2.45 -5.49
N ALA A 88 -2.65 2.95 -6.37
CA ALA A 88 -2.98 4.00 -7.34
C ALA A 88 -4.10 3.56 -8.30
N LEU A 89 -4.01 2.33 -8.83
CA LEU A 89 -5.02 1.78 -9.73
C LEU A 89 -6.36 1.60 -9.03
N ARG A 90 -6.35 1.11 -7.78
CA ARG A 90 -7.56 0.99 -6.95
C ARG A 90 -8.22 2.35 -6.72
N VAL A 91 -7.44 3.36 -6.35
CA VAL A 91 -7.89 4.75 -6.19
C VAL A 91 -8.50 5.26 -7.50
N TYR A 92 -7.81 5.07 -8.62
CA TYR A 92 -8.26 5.55 -9.93
C TYR A 92 -9.60 4.95 -10.33
N TRP A 93 -9.82 3.65 -10.08
CA TRP A 93 -11.11 3.04 -10.37
C TRP A 93 -12.20 3.44 -9.39
N GLU A 94 -11.88 3.60 -8.10
CA GLU A 94 -12.86 4.12 -7.12
C GLU A 94 -13.29 5.54 -7.50
N TRP A 95 -12.36 6.37 -7.95
CA TRP A 95 -12.65 7.72 -8.44
C TRP A 95 -13.47 7.70 -9.74
N LYS A 96 -13.13 6.83 -10.70
CA LYS A 96 -13.77 6.79 -12.02
C LYS A 96 -15.13 6.10 -12.04
N PHE A 97 -15.34 5.09 -11.19
CA PHE A 97 -16.49 4.19 -11.26
C PHE A 97 -17.37 4.16 -10.01
N SER A 98 -17.01 4.83 -8.91
CA SER A 98 -17.93 4.94 -7.77
C SER A 98 -18.82 6.17 -7.92
N ASP A 99 -20.13 5.95 -8.03
CA ASP A 99 -21.12 7.03 -8.05
C ASP A 99 -21.13 7.73 -6.67
N GLY A 100 -20.56 8.93 -6.61
CA GLY A 100 -20.68 9.84 -5.46
C GLY A 100 -19.95 9.42 -4.18
N SER A 101 -19.14 8.36 -4.19
CA SER A 101 -18.41 7.95 -2.97
C SER A 101 -17.22 8.89 -2.72
N LYS A 102 -17.10 9.39 -1.49
CA LYS A 102 -15.90 10.12 -1.03
C LYS A 102 -14.77 9.17 -0.61
N GLU A 103 -14.91 7.87 -0.88
CA GLU A 103 -13.99 6.85 -0.41
C GLU A 103 -12.64 6.90 -1.13
N TYR A 104 -12.62 7.33 -2.39
CA TYR A 104 -11.37 7.59 -3.12
C TYR A 104 -10.49 8.65 -2.42
N ILE A 105 -11.10 9.66 -1.79
CA ILE A 105 -10.37 10.70 -1.03
C ILE A 105 -9.66 10.07 0.18
N ARG A 106 -10.37 9.18 0.90
CA ARG A 106 -9.78 8.43 2.01
C ARG A 106 -8.60 7.60 1.52
N MET A 107 -8.78 6.85 0.44
CA MET A 107 -7.73 6.00 -0.15
C MET A 107 -6.52 6.80 -0.63
N ILE A 108 -6.70 7.98 -1.24
CA ILE A 108 -5.58 8.85 -1.66
C ILE A 108 -4.76 9.30 -0.45
N ILE A 109 -5.42 9.76 0.61
CA ILE A 109 -4.75 10.26 1.80
C ILE A 109 -4.01 9.14 2.51
N THR A 110 -4.62 7.95 2.66
CA THR A 110 -3.98 6.83 3.34
C THR A 110 -2.88 6.18 2.52
N MET A 111 -3.02 6.15 1.19
CA MET A 111 -1.94 5.77 0.28
C MET A 111 -0.75 6.74 0.38
N SER A 112 -1.02 8.05 0.39
CA SER A 112 0.03 9.08 0.53
C SER A 112 0.76 8.93 1.86
N TYR A 113 0.04 8.64 2.94
CA TYR A 113 0.61 8.37 4.25
C TYR A 113 1.54 7.14 4.24
N MET A 114 1.13 6.04 3.59
CA MET A 114 2.00 4.87 3.43
C MET A 114 3.27 5.19 2.64
N VAL A 115 3.14 5.93 1.52
CA VAL A 115 4.30 6.31 0.69
C VAL A 115 5.30 7.13 1.50
N VAL A 116 4.84 8.12 2.26
CA VAL A 116 5.70 8.95 3.12
C VAL A 116 6.43 8.10 4.16
N PHE A 117 5.73 7.13 4.78
CA PHE A 117 6.35 6.22 5.74
C PHE A 117 7.45 5.37 5.08
N PHE A 118 7.17 4.74 3.94
CA PHE A 118 8.17 3.94 3.24
C PHE A 118 9.37 4.80 2.82
N VAL A 119 9.14 5.96 2.20
CA VAL A 119 10.23 6.86 1.80
C VAL A 119 11.08 7.26 3.00
N THR A 120 10.45 7.62 4.12
CA THR A 120 11.17 8.04 5.33
C THR A 120 11.97 6.88 5.92
N ALA A 121 11.38 5.68 5.99
CA ALA A 121 12.04 4.51 6.55
C ALA A 121 13.24 4.03 5.70
N PHE A 122 13.17 4.18 4.37
CA PHE A 122 14.28 3.90 3.46
C PHE A 122 15.34 5.00 3.50
N ALA A 123 14.94 6.28 3.45
CA ALA A 123 15.87 7.41 3.45
C ALA A 123 16.69 7.51 4.76
N THR A 124 16.12 7.11 5.88
CA THR A 124 16.80 7.12 7.19
C THR A 124 17.62 5.86 7.46
N ASN A 125 17.75 4.95 6.49
CA ASN A 125 18.39 3.64 6.67
C ASN A 125 17.83 2.90 7.89
N PHE A 126 16.56 3.10 8.24
CA PHE A 126 15.97 2.59 9.48
C PHE A 126 16.06 1.05 9.58
N TYR A 127 16.01 0.38 8.43
CA TYR A 127 16.18 -1.07 8.31
C TYR A 127 17.65 -1.51 8.17
N TRP A 128 18.56 -0.64 7.74
CA TRP A 128 19.99 -0.91 7.56
C TRP A 128 20.86 -0.54 8.76
N ALA A 129 20.41 0.37 9.63
CA ALA A 129 21.04 0.74 10.91
C ALA A 129 20.97 -0.37 11.97
N VAL A 130 20.43 -1.53 11.61
CA VAL A 130 20.29 -2.75 12.43
C VAL A 130 21.31 -3.83 12.03
N ARG A 131 22.21 -3.55 11.07
CA ARG A 131 23.41 -4.36 10.83
C ARG A 131 24.58 -3.91 11.67
#